data_AF-A0A7C3T6H9-F1
#
_entry.id   AF-A0A7C3T6H9-F1
#
_cell.length_a   1.000
_cell.length_b   1.000
_cell.length_c   1.000
_cell.angle_alpha   90.00
_cell.angle_beta   90.00
_cell.angle_gamma   90.00
#
_symmetry.space_group_name_H-M   'P 1'
#
loop_
_entity.id
_entity.type
_entity.pdbx_description
1 polymer ?
#
loop_
_entity_poly.entity_id
_entity_poly.type
_entity_poly.pdbx_seq_one_letter_code
_entity_poly.pdbx_strand_id
1 'polypeptide(L)'
;LPAHMPQTKKTQALMYAVNSFGPDHMSCEHDGMLNNFGPDIVALGITHAVPFDQWDEEKVRYVLYTEYFYSLLDTLELCDFCFSPGGLYGYRDIEEIVTAVTGWPMNLWSLMKVGERRIALMHAFNYREGASPRLDALPERVFEPFTLGPRAGQRLSRAAVRTAVREYYRMIGWDVRTGRPDGGRLRELDLAWVDEALPAGGRRGDT
;
A
#
# COMPACT_ATOMS: atom_id res chain seq x y z
N LEU A 1 -1.97 -12.34 -11.39
CA LEU A 1 -2.53 -11.06 -10.93
C LEU A 1 -4.04 -11.22 -10.80
N PRO A 2 -4.69 -10.56 -9.82
CA PRO A 2 -6.14 -10.56 -9.64
C PRO A 2 -6.91 -9.96 -10.84
N ALA A 3 -8.25 -10.03 -10.78
CA ALA A 3 -9.16 -9.64 -11.86
C ALA A 3 -9.33 -8.12 -12.06
N HIS A 4 -8.26 -7.34 -11.95
CA HIS A 4 -8.22 -5.93 -12.30
C HIS A 4 -7.02 -5.61 -13.16
N MET A 5 -7.22 -4.82 -14.22
CA MET A 5 -6.18 -4.55 -15.21
C MET A 5 -5.28 -3.38 -14.77
N PRO A 6 -3.98 -3.59 -14.49
CA PRO A 6 -3.04 -2.54 -14.09
C PRO A 6 -2.86 -1.43 -15.13
N GLN A 7 -3.05 -1.76 -16.41
CA GLN A 7 -3.01 -0.78 -17.50
C GLN A 7 -4.05 0.33 -17.30
N THR A 8 -5.18 -0.04 -16.68
CA THR A 8 -6.32 0.82 -16.38
C THR A 8 -6.26 1.34 -14.95
N LYS A 9 -6.23 0.44 -13.95
CA LYS A 9 -6.31 0.80 -12.54
C LYS A 9 -4.91 1.05 -12.02
N LYS A 10 -4.57 2.34 -11.88
CA LYS A 10 -3.26 2.82 -11.49
C LYS A 10 -2.92 2.41 -10.06
N THR A 11 -3.86 2.49 -9.12
CA THR A 11 -3.61 2.06 -7.74
C THR A 11 -3.18 0.59 -7.67
N GLN A 12 -3.89 -0.25 -8.42
CA GLN A 12 -3.62 -1.68 -8.51
C GLN A 12 -2.29 -1.98 -9.22
N ALA A 13 -1.87 -1.14 -10.18
CA ALA A 13 -0.56 -1.29 -10.80
C ALA A 13 0.59 -1.11 -9.81
N LEU A 14 0.47 -0.16 -8.87
CA LEU A 14 1.45 0.00 -7.81
C LEU A 14 1.34 -1.14 -6.80
N MET A 15 0.14 -1.41 -6.29
CA MET A 15 -0.07 -2.40 -5.23
C MET A 15 0.37 -3.80 -5.64
N TYR A 16 0.08 -4.22 -6.87
CA TYR A 16 0.54 -5.52 -7.38
C TYR A 16 2.06 -5.62 -7.51
N ALA A 17 2.77 -4.50 -7.61
CA ALA A 17 4.22 -4.49 -7.63
C ALA A 17 4.81 -4.53 -6.21
N VAL A 18 4.28 -3.77 -5.26
CA VAL A 18 4.96 -3.53 -3.97
C VAL A 18 4.39 -4.27 -2.77
N ASN A 19 3.20 -4.88 -2.88
CA ASN A 19 2.58 -5.52 -1.73
C ASN A 19 3.43 -6.66 -1.17
N SER A 20 3.65 -6.65 0.14
CA SER A 20 4.61 -7.54 0.81
C SER A 20 4.23 -9.02 0.75
N PHE A 21 2.97 -9.36 0.53
CA PHE A 21 2.52 -10.75 0.39
C PHE A 21 2.09 -11.11 -1.04
N GLY A 22 2.51 -10.31 -2.01
CA GLY A 22 2.27 -10.54 -3.43
C GLY A 22 1.03 -9.80 -3.97
N PRO A 23 0.72 -9.99 -5.27
CA PRO A 23 -0.28 -9.18 -5.95
C PRO A 23 -1.70 -9.48 -5.46
N ASP A 24 -2.21 -8.59 -4.62
CA ASP A 24 -3.56 -8.62 -4.08
C ASP A 24 -4.29 -7.30 -4.35
N HIS A 25 -5.60 -7.40 -4.57
CA HIS A 25 -6.46 -6.30 -4.96
C HIS A 25 -7.19 -5.60 -3.81
N MET A 26 -7.26 -6.27 -2.66
CA MET A 26 -7.90 -5.76 -1.44
C MET A 26 -6.88 -5.05 -0.53
N SER A 27 -5.61 -4.98 -0.94
CA SER A 27 -4.56 -4.34 -0.15
C SER A 27 -4.55 -2.82 -0.27
N CYS A 28 -5.35 -2.21 -1.15
CA CYS A 28 -5.57 -0.77 -1.19
C CYS A 28 -6.85 -0.44 -1.93
N GLU A 29 -7.27 0.81 -1.82
CA GLU A 29 -8.48 1.26 -2.47
C GLU A 29 -8.30 1.39 -4.01
N HIS A 30 -9.40 1.25 -4.75
CA HIS A 30 -9.42 1.34 -6.20
C HIS A 30 -9.61 2.77 -6.71
N ASP A 31 -9.06 3.08 -7.89
CA ASP A 31 -9.19 4.38 -8.55
C ASP A 31 -10.63 4.91 -8.70
N GLY A 32 -11.63 4.03 -8.74
CA GLY A 32 -13.04 4.43 -8.85
C GLY A 32 -13.56 5.16 -7.61
N MET A 33 -13.10 4.77 -6.41
CA MET A 33 -13.54 5.35 -5.15
C MET A 33 -12.98 6.75 -4.93
N LEU A 34 -11.84 7.08 -5.54
CA LEU A 34 -11.29 8.43 -5.54
C LEU A 34 -12.19 9.49 -6.20
N ASN A 35 -13.06 9.06 -7.12
CA ASN A 35 -14.04 9.95 -7.72
C ASN A 35 -15.20 10.27 -6.75
N ASN A 36 -15.45 9.41 -5.76
CA ASN A 36 -16.43 9.61 -4.68
C ASN A 36 -15.76 10.27 -3.47
N PHE A 37 -15.14 11.42 -3.70
CA PHE A 37 -14.52 12.21 -2.66
C PHE A 37 -15.53 12.56 -1.55
N GLY A 38 -15.17 12.27 -0.29
CA GLY A 38 -16.06 12.42 0.85
C GLY A 38 -15.33 12.45 2.20
N PRO A 39 -16.07 12.55 3.32
CA PRO A 39 -15.50 12.70 4.66
C PRO A 39 -14.47 11.61 5.02
N ASP A 40 -14.73 10.36 4.61
CA ASP A 40 -13.84 9.23 4.91
C ASP A 40 -12.49 9.35 4.17
N ILE A 41 -12.49 9.85 2.94
CA ILE A 41 -11.26 10.09 2.18
C ILE A 41 -10.47 11.25 2.79
N VAL A 42 -11.18 12.32 3.20
CA VAL A 42 -10.58 13.48 3.88
C VAL A 42 -9.97 13.10 5.22
N ALA A 43 -10.61 12.23 6.00
CA ALA A 43 -10.11 11.79 7.29
C ALA A 43 -8.82 10.95 7.20
N LEU A 44 -8.57 10.29 6.05
CA LEU A 44 -7.26 9.68 5.74
C LEU A 44 -6.19 10.70 5.30
N GLY A 45 -6.52 12.00 5.27
CA GLY A 45 -5.62 13.06 4.84
C GLY A 45 -5.52 13.23 3.33
N ILE A 46 -6.45 12.67 2.55
CA ILE A 46 -6.57 12.92 1.11
C ILE A 46 -7.60 14.03 0.94
N THR A 47 -7.15 15.27 0.73
CA THR A 47 -7.97 16.48 0.87
C THR A 47 -8.64 16.96 -0.41
N HIS A 48 -8.42 16.27 -1.52
CA HIS A 48 -9.03 16.57 -2.81
C HIS A 48 -9.19 15.30 -3.64
N ALA A 49 -10.03 15.37 -4.68
CA ALA A 49 -10.24 14.25 -5.59
C ALA A 49 -8.99 13.98 -6.42
N VAL A 50 -8.63 12.70 -6.56
CA VAL A 50 -7.50 12.24 -7.36
C VAL A 50 -8.03 11.60 -8.65
N PRO A 51 -7.90 12.23 -9.82
CA PRO A 51 -8.40 11.70 -11.10
C PRO A 51 -8.06 10.22 -11.36
N PHE A 52 -9.00 9.51 -11.99
CA PHE A 52 -8.87 8.07 -12.27
C PHE A 52 -7.57 7.71 -13.01
N ASP A 53 -7.24 8.45 -14.08
CA ASP A 53 -6.06 8.15 -14.92
C ASP A 53 -4.76 8.80 -14.43
N GLN A 54 -4.79 9.56 -13.32
CA GLN A 54 -3.61 10.22 -12.75
C GLN A 54 -2.55 9.20 -12.34
N TRP A 55 -1.28 9.53 -12.60
CA TRP A 55 -0.15 8.64 -12.31
C TRP A 55 1.11 9.40 -11.91
N ASP A 56 1.07 9.96 -10.71
CA ASP A 56 2.11 10.77 -10.08
C ASP A 56 2.24 10.44 -8.59
N GLU A 57 3.06 11.20 -7.88
CA GLU A 57 3.32 11.04 -6.44
C GLU A 57 2.05 11.15 -5.58
N GLU A 58 1.07 11.92 -6.00
CA GLU A 58 -0.16 12.08 -5.24
C GLU A 58 -1.02 10.80 -5.31
N LYS A 59 -1.07 10.16 -6.49
CA LYS A 59 -1.67 8.81 -6.62
C LYS A 59 -0.92 7.77 -5.79
N VAL A 60 0.42 7.86 -5.71
CA VAL A 60 1.22 6.98 -4.85
C VAL A 60 0.86 7.18 -3.38
N ARG A 61 0.76 8.44 -2.93
CA ARG A 61 0.33 8.78 -1.57
C ARG A 61 -1.06 8.22 -1.27
N TYR A 62 -2.00 8.31 -2.21
CA TYR A 62 -3.32 7.71 -2.04
C TYR A 62 -3.27 6.20 -1.80
N VAL A 63 -2.50 5.47 -2.63
CA VAL A 63 -2.30 4.03 -2.47
C VAL A 63 -1.76 3.74 -1.08
N LEU A 64 -0.76 4.50 -0.64
CA LEU A 64 -0.12 4.30 0.65
C LEU A 64 -1.08 4.44 1.83
N TYR A 65 -1.82 5.55 1.92
CA TYR A 65 -2.72 5.78 3.03
C TYR A 65 -3.87 4.76 3.05
N THR A 66 -4.36 4.35 1.88
CA THR A 66 -5.39 3.32 1.84
C THR A 66 -4.82 1.94 2.18
N GLU A 67 -3.60 1.61 1.77
CA GLU A 67 -2.92 0.37 2.17
C GLU A 67 -2.76 0.27 3.69
N TYR A 68 -2.43 1.37 4.36
CA TYR A 68 -2.36 1.40 5.82
C TYR A 68 -3.71 1.09 6.46
N PHE A 69 -4.80 1.64 5.90
CA PHE A 69 -6.14 1.38 6.41
C PHE A 69 -6.59 -0.07 6.18
N TYR A 70 -6.37 -0.62 4.98
CA TYR A 70 -6.73 -2.00 4.68
C TYR A 70 -5.86 -3.00 5.48
N SER A 71 -4.58 -2.70 5.69
CA SER A 71 -3.71 -3.49 6.59
C SER A 71 -4.17 -3.44 8.05
N LEU A 72 -4.79 -2.34 8.49
CA LEU A 72 -5.46 -2.26 9.79
C LEU A 72 -6.70 -3.16 9.81
N LEU A 73 -7.56 -3.14 8.79
CA LEU A 73 -8.75 -3.99 8.72
C LEU A 73 -8.38 -5.47 8.79
N ASP A 74 -7.36 -5.89 8.03
CA ASP A 74 -6.74 -7.22 8.13
C ASP A 74 -6.31 -7.57 9.56
N THR A 75 -5.70 -6.62 10.28
CA THR A 75 -5.21 -6.83 11.65
C THR A 75 -6.35 -7.01 12.64
N LEU A 76 -7.47 -6.31 12.42
CA LEU A 76 -8.67 -6.41 13.25
C LEU A 76 -9.62 -7.53 12.80
N GLU A 77 -9.30 -8.21 11.70
CA GLU A 77 -10.18 -9.18 11.02
C GLU A 77 -11.56 -8.59 10.66
N LEU A 78 -11.60 -7.30 10.35
CA LEU A 78 -12.82 -6.62 9.92
C LEU A 78 -13.00 -6.73 8.41
N CYS A 79 -14.22 -7.05 7.98
CA CYS A 79 -14.54 -7.21 6.57
C CYS A 79 -14.51 -5.85 5.84
N ASP A 80 -13.66 -5.73 4.81
CA ASP A 80 -13.58 -4.54 3.97
C ASP A 80 -14.93 -4.12 3.39
N PHE A 81 -15.80 -5.06 3.00
CA PHE A 81 -17.13 -4.70 2.46
C PHE A 81 -18.04 -3.97 3.45
N CYS A 82 -17.75 -4.08 4.74
CA CYS A 82 -18.49 -3.39 5.79
C CYS A 82 -17.78 -2.13 6.26
N PHE A 83 -16.44 -2.12 6.28
CA PHE A 83 -15.62 -1.12 6.96
C PHE A 83 -14.70 -0.31 6.03
N SER A 84 -14.68 -0.57 4.73
CA SER A 84 -13.98 0.26 3.74
C SER A 84 -14.55 1.69 3.70
N PRO A 85 -13.80 2.70 3.21
CA PRO A 85 -14.32 4.05 3.04
C PRO A 85 -15.65 4.07 2.25
N GLY A 86 -16.67 4.76 2.77
CA GLY A 86 -18.01 4.76 2.19
C GLY A 86 -18.82 3.47 2.38
N GLY A 87 -18.35 2.56 3.25
CA GLY A 87 -19.03 1.33 3.63
C GLY A 87 -20.19 1.54 4.62
N LEU A 88 -20.60 0.46 5.29
CA LEU A 88 -21.70 0.48 6.26
C LEU A 88 -21.27 1.15 7.58
N TYR A 89 -20.02 0.94 7.98
CA TYR A 89 -19.43 1.48 9.20
C TYR A 89 -18.28 2.41 8.85
N GLY A 90 -18.19 3.52 9.58
CA GLY A 90 -17.12 4.51 9.43
C GLY A 90 -15.99 4.31 10.45
N TYR A 91 -14.98 5.18 10.38
CA TYR A 91 -13.82 5.08 11.25
C TYR A 91 -14.13 5.23 12.74
N ARG A 92 -15.13 6.05 13.10
CA ARG A 92 -15.57 6.18 14.51
C ARG A 92 -16.16 4.89 15.05
N ASP A 93 -16.88 4.14 14.23
CA ASP A 93 -17.41 2.83 14.64
C ASP A 93 -16.24 1.88 14.96
N ILE A 94 -15.17 1.90 14.15
CA ILE A 94 -13.95 1.10 14.41
C ILE A 94 -13.27 1.55 15.72
N GLU A 95 -13.10 2.86 15.94
CA GLU A 95 -12.54 3.42 17.18
C GLU A 95 -13.34 2.97 18.42
N GLU A 96 -14.67 3.07 18.36
CA GLU A 96 -15.58 2.67 19.43
C GLU A 96 -15.52 1.16 19.68
N ILE A 97 -15.53 0.33 18.62
CA ILE A 97 -15.42 -1.13 18.72
C ILE A 97 -14.10 -1.53 19.38
N VAL A 98 -12.96 -1.01 18.91
CA VAL A 98 -11.65 -1.34 19.45
C VAL A 98 -11.56 -0.93 20.92
N THR A 99 -12.04 0.27 21.26
CA THR A 99 -12.04 0.76 22.64
C THR A 99 -12.94 -0.09 23.54
N ALA A 100 -14.12 -0.47 23.08
CA ALA A 100 -15.07 -1.29 23.84
C ALA A 100 -14.55 -2.72 24.10
N VAL A 101 -13.86 -3.32 23.13
CA VAL A 101 -13.35 -4.70 23.23
C VAL A 101 -12.06 -4.78 24.05
N THR A 102 -11.13 -3.86 23.82
CA THR A 102 -9.77 -3.93 24.40
C THR A 102 -9.58 -3.07 25.65
N GLY A 103 -10.45 -2.08 25.85
CA GLY A 103 -10.27 -1.03 26.86
C GLY A 103 -9.22 0.03 26.50
N TRP A 104 -8.59 -0.05 25.33
CA TRP A 104 -7.58 0.92 24.90
C TRP A 104 -8.24 2.10 24.20
N PRO A 105 -8.02 3.35 24.65
CA PRO A 105 -8.58 4.52 23.99
C PRO A 105 -7.83 4.79 22.68
N MET A 106 -8.37 4.30 21.58
CA MET A 106 -7.77 4.42 20.24
C MET A 106 -8.51 5.46 19.40
N ASN A 107 -7.77 6.14 18.53
CA ASN A 107 -8.31 7.01 17.47
C ASN A 107 -7.76 6.58 16.10
N LEU A 108 -8.31 7.13 15.01
CA LEU A 108 -7.93 6.79 13.64
C LEU A 108 -6.42 6.92 13.41
N TRP A 109 -5.78 7.96 13.92
CA TRP A 109 -4.33 8.11 13.79
C TRP A 109 -3.57 6.92 14.42
N SER A 110 -3.91 6.54 15.65
CA SER A 110 -3.28 5.41 16.35
C SER A 110 -3.59 4.06 15.68
N LEU A 111 -4.79 3.91 15.10
CA LEU A 111 -5.18 2.72 14.36
C LEU A 111 -4.43 2.62 13.03
N MET A 112 -4.30 3.71 12.29
CA MET A 112 -3.50 3.77 11.06
C MET A 112 -2.04 3.38 11.30
N LYS A 113 -1.49 3.74 12.48
CA LYS A 113 -0.16 3.28 12.90
C LYS A 113 -0.05 1.77 13.10
N VAL A 114 -1.15 1.07 13.44
CA VAL A 114 -1.18 -0.39 13.49
C VAL A 114 -1.00 -1.00 12.09
N GLY A 115 -1.78 -0.52 11.12
CA GLY A 115 -1.68 -0.99 9.74
C GLY A 115 -0.31 -0.72 9.11
N GLU A 116 0.25 0.47 9.34
CA GLU A 116 1.60 0.84 8.92
C GLU A 116 2.67 -0.07 9.54
N ARG A 117 2.57 -0.36 10.85
CA ARG A 117 3.50 -1.26 11.55
C ARG A 117 3.45 -2.68 10.98
N ARG A 118 2.27 -3.19 10.66
CA ARG A 118 2.10 -4.52 10.03
C ARG A 118 2.81 -4.58 8.68
N ILE A 119 2.64 -3.58 7.82
CA ILE A 119 3.33 -3.51 6.52
C ILE A 119 4.84 -3.46 6.71
N ALA A 120 5.34 -2.61 7.61
CA ALA A 120 6.76 -2.52 7.90
C ALA A 120 7.34 -3.86 8.38
N LEU A 121 6.62 -4.60 9.23
CA LEU A 121 7.03 -5.93 9.68
C LEU A 121 7.09 -6.95 8.55
N MET A 122 6.08 -7.01 7.68
CA MET A 122 6.07 -7.93 6.54
C MET A 122 7.20 -7.62 5.56
N HIS A 123 7.43 -6.34 5.26
CA HIS A 123 8.53 -5.92 4.39
C HIS A 123 9.90 -6.22 5.00
N ALA A 124 10.07 -5.95 6.30
CA ALA A 124 11.29 -6.28 7.02
C ALA A 124 11.59 -7.79 7.02
N PHE A 125 10.55 -8.62 7.18
CA PHE A 125 10.66 -10.07 7.01
C PHE A 125 11.16 -10.42 5.60
N ASN A 126 10.51 -9.90 4.55
CA ASN A 126 10.91 -10.16 3.17
C ASN A 126 12.36 -9.75 2.89
N TYR A 127 12.75 -8.55 3.34
CA TYR A 127 14.11 -8.05 3.22
C TYR A 127 15.13 -8.99 3.91
N ARG A 128 14.81 -9.45 5.12
CA ARG A 128 15.65 -10.41 5.86
C ARG A 128 15.83 -11.73 5.09
N GLU A 129 14.77 -12.19 4.42
CA GLU A 129 14.79 -13.39 3.57
C GLU A 129 15.43 -13.16 2.19
N GLY A 130 15.89 -11.94 1.88
CA GLY A 130 16.63 -11.63 0.67
C GLY A 130 15.78 -11.04 -0.46
N ALA A 131 14.53 -10.66 -0.19
CA ALA A 131 13.77 -9.85 -1.13
C ALA A 131 14.47 -8.51 -1.39
N SER A 132 14.31 -8.00 -2.60
CA SER A 132 14.89 -6.72 -3.00
C SER A 132 13.93 -5.98 -3.91
N PRO A 133 14.11 -4.66 -4.13
CA PRO A 133 13.26 -3.84 -5.00
C PRO A 133 13.18 -4.32 -6.46
N ARG A 134 13.97 -5.33 -6.85
CA ARG A 134 13.92 -5.96 -8.18
C ARG A 134 12.74 -6.91 -8.32
N LEU A 135 12.26 -7.48 -7.21
CA LEU A 135 11.09 -8.34 -7.19
C LEU A 135 9.78 -7.54 -7.28
N ASP A 136 9.84 -6.24 -6.95
CA ASP A 136 8.71 -5.33 -7.02
C ASP A 136 8.42 -4.87 -8.45
N ALA A 137 7.99 -5.82 -9.26
CA ALA A 137 7.78 -5.68 -10.69
C ALA A 137 6.46 -6.33 -11.12
N LEU A 138 5.99 -5.95 -12.30
CA LEU A 138 4.81 -6.53 -12.92
C LEU A 138 5.21 -7.47 -14.08
N PRO A 139 4.41 -8.51 -14.40
CA PRO A 139 4.65 -9.39 -15.53
C PRO A 139 4.71 -8.65 -16.88
N GLU A 140 5.55 -9.10 -17.81
CA GLU A 140 5.77 -8.45 -19.12
C GLU A 140 4.48 -8.08 -19.87
N ARG A 141 3.47 -8.96 -19.82
CA ARG A 141 2.17 -8.81 -20.48
C ARG A 141 1.41 -7.54 -20.08
N VAL A 142 1.60 -7.01 -18.87
CA VAL A 142 0.88 -5.78 -18.48
C VAL A 142 1.36 -4.53 -19.21
N PHE A 143 2.53 -4.59 -19.84
CA PHE A 143 3.11 -3.47 -20.58
C PHE A 143 2.74 -3.48 -22.07
N GLU A 144 2.16 -4.58 -22.55
CA GLU A 144 1.60 -4.67 -23.89
C GLU A 144 0.29 -3.85 -23.96
N PRO A 145 0.03 -3.17 -25.08
CA PRO A 145 -1.22 -2.43 -25.26
C PRO A 145 -2.41 -3.39 -25.36
N PHE A 146 -3.58 -2.94 -24.91
CA PHE A 146 -4.81 -3.66 -25.23
C PHE A 146 -5.02 -3.70 -26.75
N THR A 147 -5.40 -4.87 -27.26
CA THR A 147 -5.65 -5.07 -28.70
C THR A 147 -7.08 -4.71 -29.10
N LEU A 148 -8.04 -4.78 -28.17
CA LEU A 148 -9.47 -4.63 -28.42
C LEU A 148 -10.17 -3.91 -27.25
N GLY A 149 -11.41 -3.47 -27.48
CA GLY A 149 -12.29 -2.87 -26.47
C GLY A 149 -12.15 -1.36 -26.32
N PRO A 150 -12.87 -0.75 -25.36
CA PRO A 150 -12.96 0.72 -25.20
C PRO A 150 -11.64 1.39 -24.83
N ARG A 151 -10.64 0.61 -24.41
CA ARG A 151 -9.29 1.08 -24.08
C ARG A 151 -8.21 0.50 -25.01
N ALA A 152 -8.57 0.06 -26.21
CA ALA A 152 -7.60 -0.41 -27.21
C ALA A 152 -6.46 0.61 -27.40
N GLY A 153 -5.23 0.13 -27.47
CA GLY A 153 -4.02 0.97 -27.54
C GLY A 153 -3.50 1.48 -26.19
N GLN A 154 -4.31 1.48 -25.12
CA GLN A 154 -3.83 1.83 -23.78
C GLN A 154 -2.79 0.81 -23.32
N ARG A 155 -1.68 1.30 -22.77
CA ARG A 155 -0.61 0.50 -22.19
C ARG A 155 -0.09 1.11 -20.89
N LEU A 156 0.53 0.28 -20.06
CA LEU A 156 1.25 0.76 -18.88
C LEU A 156 2.70 1.11 -19.24
N SER A 157 3.23 2.21 -18.70
CA SER A 157 4.63 2.57 -18.89
C SER A 157 5.51 1.92 -17.82
N ARG A 158 6.49 1.11 -18.24
CA ARG A 158 7.51 0.54 -17.34
C ARG A 158 8.26 1.60 -16.55
N ALA A 159 8.62 2.70 -17.21
CA ALA A 159 9.32 3.80 -16.58
C ALA A 159 8.47 4.44 -15.48
N ALA A 160 7.17 4.61 -15.75
CA ALA A 160 6.25 5.20 -14.78
C ALA A 160 5.98 4.28 -13.59
N VAL A 161 5.85 2.96 -13.78
CA VAL A 161 5.75 2.00 -12.66
C VAL A 161 7.01 2.05 -11.80
N ARG A 162 8.21 2.01 -12.41
CA ARG A 162 9.47 2.11 -11.65
C ARG A 162 9.58 3.43 -10.88
N THR A 163 9.07 4.53 -11.43
CA THR A 163 9.02 5.80 -10.70
C THR A 163 8.06 5.72 -9.52
N ALA A 164 6.84 5.22 -9.72
CA ALA A 164 5.87 5.05 -8.64
C ALA A 164 6.38 4.15 -7.49
N VAL A 165 7.03 3.03 -7.81
CA VAL A 165 7.67 2.16 -6.81
C VAL A 165 8.73 2.91 -6.02
N ARG A 166 9.60 3.70 -6.68
CA ARG A 166 10.61 4.49 -5.95
C ARG A 166 9.97 5.57 -5.08
N GLU A 167 8.91 6.24 -5.53
CA GLU A 167 8.21 7.21 -4.69
C GLU A 167 7.56 6.55 -3.49
N TYR A 168 6.94 5.38 -3.68
CA TYR A 168 6.35 4.59 -2.59
C TYR A 168 7.41 4.27 -1.53
N TYR A 169 8.57 3.75 -1.95
CA TYR A 169 9.70 3.47 -1.07
C TYR A 169 10.21 4.70 -0.31
N ARG A 170 10.30 5.86 -0.98
CA ARG A 170 10.69 7.11 -0.30
C ARG A 170 9.68 7.52 0.75
N MET A 171 8.38 7.41 0.46
CA MET A 171 7.31 7.84 1.37
C MET A 171 7.24 6.99 2.65
N ILE A 172 7.55 5.70 2.56
CA ILE A 172 7.54 4.77 3.70
C ILE A 172 8.89 4.61 4.38
N GLY A 173 9.91 5.32 3.91
CA GLY A 173 11.26 5.28 4.49
C GLY A 173 12.00 3.98 4.22
N TRP A 174 11.84 3.39 3.03
CA TRP A 174 12.68 2.27 2.58
C TRP A 174 13.74 2.75 1.59
N ASP A 175 14.94 2.18 1.68
CA ASP A 175 16.01 2.51 0.76
C ASP A 175 15.66 2.06 -0.67
N VAL A 176 15.59 3.00 -1.61
CA VAL A 176 15.16 2.73 -2.99
C VAL A 176 16.08 1.78 -3.77
N ARG A 177 17.30 1.53 -3.29
CA ARG A 177 18.29 0.68 -3.97
C ARG A 177 18.29 -0.75 -3.44
N THR A 178 18.19 -0.90 -2.13
CA THR A 178 18.35 -2.15 -1.40
C THR A 178 17.03 -2.67 -0.86
N GLY A 179 16.05 -1.81 -0.66
CA GLY A 179 14.78 -2.09 0.01
C GLY A 179 14.88 -2.21 1.52
N ARG A 180 16.02 -1.85 2.12
CA ARG A 180 16.16 -1.88 3.57
C ARG A 180 15.24 -0.84 4.22
N PRO A 181 14.43 -1.21 5.22
CA PRO A 181 13.76 -0.22 6.07
C PRO A 181 14.75 0.75 6.74
N ASP A 182 14.37 2.02 6.82
CA ASP A 182 15.10 3.02 7.61
C ASP A 182 14.97 2.72 9.11
N GLY A 183 16.08 2.78 9.84
CA GLY A 183 16.11 2.50 11.28
C GLY A 183 15.35 3.55 12.10
N GLY A 184 15.32 4.81 11.65
CA GLY A 184 14.51 5.86 12.27
C GLY A 184 13.02 5.57 12.13
N ARG A 185 12.58 5.15 10.94
CA ARG A 185 11.19 4.73 10.70
C ARG A 185 10.80 3.51 11.54
N LEU A 186 11.66 2.49 11.61
CA LEU A 186 11.39 1.33 12.47
C LEU A 186 11.25 1.73 13.95
N ARG A 187 12.08 2.63 14.47
CA ARG A 187 11.94 3.14 15.85
C ARG A 187 10.63 3.89 16.06
N GLU A 188 10.23 4.73 15.10
CA GLU A 188 8.95 5.46 15.18
C GLU A 188 7.74 4.52 15.20
N LEU A 189 7.85 3.36 14.57
CA LEU A 189 6.82 2.31 14.57
C LEU A 189 6.92 1.34 15.75
N ASP A 190 7.78 1.58 16.74
CA ASP A 190 8.05 0.68 17.88
C ASP A 190 8.60 -0.69 17.45
N LEU A 191 9.43 -0.69 16.40
CA LEU A 191 10.07 -1.85 15.79
C LEU A 191 11.60 -1.80 15.90
N ALA A 192 12.15 -1.17 16.93
CA ALA A 192 13.60 -1.05 17.11
C ALA A 192 14.32 -2.42 17.12
N TRP A 193 13.69 -3.43 17.72
CA TRP A 193 14.19 -4.82 17.75
C TRP A 193 14.25 -5.47 16.36
N VAL A 194 13.43 -5.02 15.42
CA VAL A 194 13.48 -5.50 14.02
C VAL A 194 14.74 -5.01 13.35
N ASP A 195 15.10 -3.74 13.54
CA ASP A 195 16.30 -3.12 12.94
C ASP A 195 17.58 -3.88 13.32
N GLU A 196 17.66 -4.36 14.57
CA GLU A 196 18.75 -5.18 15.09
C GLU A 196 18.81 -6.58 14.45
N ALA A 197 17.67 -7.12 14.04
CA ALA A 197 17.56 -8.41 13.38
C ALA A 197 17.78 -8.34 11.85
N LEU A 198 17.78 -7.13 11.27
CA LEU A 198 17.99 -6.96 9.84
C LEU A 198 19.47 -7.08 9.46
N PRO A 199 19.82 -7.78 8.37
CA PRO A 199 21.19 -7.82 7.90
C PRO A 199 21.66 -6.42 7.48
N ALA A 200 22.94 -6.10 7.76
CA ALA A 200 23.54 -4.80 7.45
C ALA A 200 23.61 -4.47 5.94
N GLY A 201 23.36 -5.46 5.09
CA GLY A 201 23.12 -5.30 3.66
C GLY A 201 22.26 -6.46 3.18
N GLY A 202 21.43 -6.21 2.16
CA GLY A 202 20.61 -7.26 1.55
C GLY A 202 21.52 -8.42 1.20
N ARG A 203 21.19 -9.62 1.69
CA ARG A 203 21.98 -10.82 1.36
C ARG A 203 22.20 -10.79 -0.14
N ARG A 204 23.47 -10.69 -0.56
CA ARG A 204 23.83 -10.88 -1.95
C ARG A 204 23.41 -12.31 -2.25
N GLY A 205 22.23 -12.48 -2.81
CA GLY A 205 21.85 -13.72 -3.46
C GLY A 205 22.84 -13.89 -4.60
N ASP A 206 23.71 -14.88 -4.41
CA ASP A 206 24.74 -15.34 -5.32
C ASP A 206 24.14 -15.67 -6.70
N THR A 207 24.93 -15.35 -7.74
CA THR A 207 24.95 -15.96 -9.10
C THR A 207 23.63 -16.09 -9.87
#